data_AF-A0A4U0R4B9-F1
#
_entry.id   AF-A0A4U0R4B9-F1
#
_cell.length_a   1.000
_cell.length_b   1.000
_cell.length_c   1.000
_cell.angle_alpha   90.00
_cell.angle_beta   90.00
_cell.angle_gamma   90.00
#
_symmetry.space_group_name_H-M   'P 1'
#
loop_
_entity.id
_entity.type
_entity.pdbx_description
1 polymer ?
#
loop_
_entity_poly.entity_id
_entity_poly.type
_entity_poly.pdbx_seq_one_letter_code
_entity_poly.pdbx_strand_id
1 'polypeptide(L)'
;MRHAPAALTLALLIAACSEGGEFPALLPTDQVLAEPALPAHAAAGRADPAPVEGATLTRAEALRARAAALQRPVVDPDLRARAGR
;
A
#
# COMPACT_ATOMS: atom_id res chain seq x y z
N MET A 1 -58.54 -4.94 -6.91
CA MET A 1 -57.88 -4.20 -5.81
C MET A 1 -56.93 -5.05 -4.94
N ARG A 2 -56.79 -6.37 -5.16
CA ARG A 2 -55.95 -7.27 -4.35
C ARG A 2 -54.42 -7.12 -4.50
N HIS A 3 -53.94 -6.38 -5.51
CA HIS A 3 -52.51 -6.19 -5.77
C HIS A 3 -51.93 -4.90 -5.16
N ALA A 4 -52.79 -4.05 -4.57
CA ALA A 4 -52.38 -2.82 -3.91
C ALA A 4 -51.31 -3.02 -2.82
N PRO A 5 -51.39 -4.04 -1.92
CA PRO A 5 -50.35 -4.23 -0.91
C PRO A 5 -49.03 -4.71 -1.51
N ALA A 6 -49.08 -5.60 -2.53
CA ALA A 6 -47.88 -6.10 -3.19
C ALA A 6 -47.14 -5.01 -3.97
N ALA A 7 -47.88 -4.13 -4.65
CA ALA A 7 -47.31 -2.97 -5.34
C ALA A 7 -46.68 -1.98 -4.37
N LEU A 8 -47.29 -1.75 -3.20
CA LEU A 8 -46.75 -0.90 -2.15
C LEU A 8 -45.43 -1.45 -1.59
N THR A 9 -45.38 -2.74 -1.27
CA THR A 9 -44.15 -3.39 -0.76
C THR A 9 -43.01 -3.34 -1.77
N LEU A 10 -43.31 -3.55 -3.07
CA LEU A 10 -42.33 -3.44 -4.14
C LEU A 10 -41.79 -2.00 -4.27
N ALA A 11 -42.67 -0.99 -4.19
CA ALA A 11 -42.26 0.41 -4.25
C ALA A 11 -41.36 0.80 -3.06
N LEU A 12 -41.66 0.30 -1.86
CA LEU A 12 -40.85 0.54 -0.66
C LEU A 12 -39.47 -0.13 -0.73
N LEU A 13 -39.37 -1.33 -1.31
CA LEU A 13 -38.09 -2.00 -1.54
C LEU A 13 -37.20 -1.24 -2.53
N ILE A 14 -37.78 -0.69 -3.60
CA ILE A 14 -37.03 0.11 -4.58
C ILE A 14 -36.54 1.42 -3.96
N ALA A 15 -37.37 2.07 -3.13
CA ALA A 15 -36.98 3.28 -2.40
C ALA A 15 -35.89 3.03 -1.34
N ALA A 16 -35.91 1.86 -0.68
CA ALA A 16 -34.87 1.48 0.28
C ALA A 16 -33.53 1.13 -0.40
N CYS A 17 -33.56 0.55 -1.60
CA CYS A 17 -32.36 0.34 -2.41
C CYS A 17 -31.84 1.63 -3.09
N SER A 18 -32.65 2.69 -3.12
CA SER A 18 -32.24 4.01 -3.59
C SER A 18 -31.73 4.89 -2.45
N GLU A 19 -31.04 4.31 -1.48
CA GLU A 19 -30.26 5.07 -0.50
C GLU A 19 -29.20 5.85 -1.28
N GLY A 20 -29.61 7.07 -1.67
CA GLY A 20 -28.87 8.03 -2.43
C GLY A 20 -27.76 8.61 -1.58
N GLY A 21 -26.73 7.80 -1.33
CA GLY A 21 -25.40 8.37 -1.37
C GLY A 21 -25.24 8.94 -2.77
N GLU A 22 -25.25 10.26 -2.92
CA GLU A 22 -24.75 10.89 -4.13
C GLU A 22 -23.37 10.28 -4.37
N PHE A 23 -23.25 9.44 -5.40
CA PHE A 23 -21.94 8.95 -5.79
C PHE A 23 -21.10 10.17 -6.09
N PRO A 24 -19.93 10.34 -5.44
CA PRO A 24 -19.10 11.51 -5.68
C PRO A 24 -18.82 11.58 -7.17
N ALA A 25 -18.83 12.79 -7.71
CA ALA A 25 -18.48 13.00 -9.11
C ALA A 25 -17.12 12.35 -9.37
N LEU A 26 -17.11 11.29 -10.18
CA LEU A 26 -15.88 10.62 -10.54
C LEU A 26 -15.04 11.57 -11.39
N LEU A 27 -13.74 11.56 -11.13
CA LEU A 27 -12.80 12.27 -11.97
C LEU A 27 -12.90 11.72 -13.41
N PRO A 28 -12.87 12.57 -14.45
CA PRO A 28 -12.86 12.09 -15.82
C PRO A 28 -11.73 11.10 -16.07
N THR A 29 -12.01 10.02 -16.83
CA THR A 29 -11.05 8.93 -17.07
C THR A 29 -9.74 9.44 -17.67
N ASP A 30 -9.78 10.45 -18.53
CA ASP A 30 -8.61 11.11 -19.11
C ASP A 30 -7.72 11.76 -18.04
N GLN A 31 -8.30 12.33 -16.99
CA GLN A 31 -7.54 12.92 -15.88
C GLN A 31 -6.98 11.84 -14.94
N VAL A 32 -7.72 10.75 -14.72
CA VAL A 32 -7.24 9.61 -13.90
C VAL A 32 -6.06 8.91 -14.56
N LEU A 33 -6.07 8.82 -15.88
CA LEU A 33 -5.03 8.15 -16.67
C LEU A 33 -3.92 9.11 -17.12
N ALA A 34 -3.99 10.40 -16.76
CA ALA A 34 -2.95 11.35 -17.07
C ALA A 34 -1.64 10.97 -16.35
N GLU A 35 -0.52 11.00 -17.09
CA GLU A 35 0.80 10.77 -16.52
C GLU A 35 1.05 11.81 -15.41
N PRO A 36 1.36 11.39 -14.17
CA PRO A 36 1.59 12.31 -13.08
C PRO A 36 2.85 13.14 -13.31
N ALA A 37 2.81 14.41 -12.91
CA ALA A 37 3.99 15.26 -12.92
C ALA A 37 5.05 14.66 -11.97
N LEU A 38 6.19 14.26 -12.53
CA LEU A 38 7.28 13.72 -11.73
C LEU A 38 8.03 14.85 -11.02
N PRO A 39 8.46 14.64 -9.77
CA PRO A 39 9.29 15.60 -9.07
C PRO A 39 10.68 15.72 -9.72
N ALA A 40 11.33 16.87 -9.58
CA ALA A 40 12.60 17.16 -10.26
C ALA A 40 13.70 16.13 -9.98
N HIS A 41 13.75 15.56 -8.77
CA HIS A 41 14.74 14.54 -8.40
C HIS A 41 14.51 13.18 -9.09
N ALA A 42 13.32 12.91 -9.61
CA ALA A 42 13.01 11.68 -10.34
C ALA A 42 13.40 11.76 -11.83
N ALA A 43 13.70 12.95 -12.36
CA ALA A 43 14.03 13.13 -13.77
C ALA A 43 15.28 12.33 -14.20
N ALA A 44 16.32 12.32 -13.36
CA ALA A 44 17.54 11.57 -13.62
C ALA A 44 17.29 10.05 -13.66
N GLY A 45 16.52 9.52 -12.71
CA GLY A 45 16.19 8.09 -12.65
C GLY A 45 15.25 7.63 -13.78
N ARG A 46 14.41 8.52 -14.31
CA ARG A 46 13.60 8.25 -15.52
C ARG A 46 14.47 8.13 -16.78
N ALA A 47 15.50 8.96 -16.89
CA ALA A 47 16.39 8.98 -18.04
C ALA A 47 17.37 7.80 -18.03
N ASP A 48 17.91 7.45 -16.86
CA ASP A 48 18.80 6.31 -16.67
C ASP A 48 18.65 5.74 -15.24
N PRO A 49 18.16 4.50 -15.07
CA PRO A 49 18.02 3.88 -13.76
C PRO A 49 19.35 3.37 -13.19
N ALA A 50 20.38 3.14 -14.02
CA ALA A 50 21.60 2.45 -13.61
C ALA A 50 22.35 3.11 -12.42
N PRO A 51 22.44 4.45 -12.32
CA PRO A 51 23.07 5.09 -11.17
C PRO A 51 22.31 4.85 -9.85
N VAL A 52 20.97 4.82 -9.90
CA VAL A 52 20.12 4.58 -8.73
C VAL A 52 20.25 3.13 -8.29
N GLU A 53 20.25 2.20 -9.23
CA GLU A 53 20.47 0.77 -8.96
C GLU A 53 21.85 0.52 -8.35
N GLY A 54 22.91 1.09 -8.93
CA GLY A 54 24.28 0.96 -8.42
C GLY A 54 24.44 1.52 -7.00
N ALA A 55 23.86 2.69 -6.72
CA ALA A 55 23.85 3.26 -5.37
C ALA A 55 23.08 2.38 -4.37
N THR A 56 21.94 1.83 -4.80
CA THR A 56 21.10 0.96 -3.96
C THR A 56 21.82 -0.35 -3.63
N LEU A 57 22.45 -0.99 -4.62
CA LEU A 57 23.22 -2.21 -4.43
C LEU A 57 24.41 -1.98 -3.49
N THR A 58 25.15 -0.90 -3.69
CA THR A 58 26.28 -0.54 -2.82
C THR A 58 25.83 -0.37 -1.36
N ARG A 59 24.68 0.30 -1.15
CA ARG A 59 24.09 0.47 0.19
C ARG A 59 23.65 -0.87 0.79
N ALA A 60 23.07 -1.76 -0.02
CA ALA A 60 22.67 -3.08 0.41
C ALA A 60 23.88 -3.93 0.87
N GLU A 61 24.98 -3.92 0.12
CA GLU A 61 26.21 -4.61 0.50
C GLU A 61 26.80 -4.07 1.81
N ALA A 62 26.87 -2.74 1.95
CA ALA A 62 27.32 -2.12 3.19
C ALA A 62 26.44 -2.52 4.40
N LEU A 63 25.12 -2.62 4.20
CA LEU A 63 24.19 -3.06 5.23
C LEU A 63 24.38 -4.53 5.59
N ARG A 64 24.56 -5.41 4.59
CA ARG A 64 24.83 -6.85 4.81
C ARG A 64 26.12 -7.06 5.58
N ALA A 65 27.19 -6.34 5.24
CA ALA A 65 28.46 -6.40 5.95
C ALA A 65 28.31 -6.00 7.43
N ARG A 66 27.57 -4.92 7.71
CA ARG A 66 27.25 -4.49 9.09
C ARG A 66 26.42 -5.53 9.83
N ALA A 67 25.40 -6.08 9.18
CA ALA A 67 24.56 -7.11 9.77
C ALA A 67 25.38 -8.36 10.13
N ALA A 68 26.26 -8.82 9.24
CA ALA A 68 27.17 -9.93 9.49
C ALA A 68 28.10 -9.65 10.69
N ALA A 69 28.65 -8.44 10.81
CA ALA A 69 29.46 -8.06 11.97
C ALA A 69 28.68 -8.08 13.29
N LEU A 70 27.37 -7.86 13.24
CA LEU A 70 26.47 -7.88 14.39
C LEU A 70 25.88 -9.27 14.68
N GLN A 71 26.14 -10.29 13.85
CA GLN A 71 25.68 -11.67 14.08
C GLN A 71 26.50 -12.36 15.18
N ARG A 72 26.39 -11.85 16.40
CA ARG A 72 26.90 -12.47 17.61
C ARG A 72 25.74 -12.76 18.57
N PRO A 73 25.86 -13.78 19.43
CA PRO A 73 24.89 -14.01 20.48
C PRO A 73 24.70 -12.73 21.32
N VAL A 74 23.48 -12.19 21.33
CA VAL A 74 23.13 -10.98 22.12
C VAL A 74 23.25 -11.26 23.62
N VAL A 75 22.98 -12.52 24.00
CA VAL A 75 23.12 -13.00 25.37
C VAL A 75 24.31 -13.95 25.41
N ASP A 76 25.21 -13.68 26.36
CA ASP A 76 26.33 -14.55 26.64
C ASP A 76 25.85 -15.99 26.92
N PRO A 77 26.42 -17.04 26.28
CA PRO A 77 25.97 -18.41 26.45
C PRO A 77 25.99 -18.90 27.90
N ASP A 78 26.97 -18.47 28.70
CA ASP A 78 27.08 -18.87 30.11
C ASP A 78 26.02 -18.17 30.95
N LEU A 79 25.70 -16.91 30.64
CA LEU A 79 24.58 -16.21 31.27
C LEU A 79 23.25 -16.92 30.97
N ARG A 80 23.03 -17.32 29.72
CA ARG A 80 21.83 -18.08 29.33
C ARG A 80 21.74 -19.43 30.02
N ALA A 81 22.86 -20.14 30.18
CA ALA A 81 22.91 -21.42 30.90
C ALA A 81 22.62 -21.29 32.41
N ARG A 82 22.96 -20.15 33.03
CA ARG A 82 22.62 -19.88 34.43
C ARG A 82 21.15 -19.51 34.63
N ALA A 83 20.56 -18.76 33.70
CA ALA A 83 19.16 -18.32 33.79
C ALA A 83 18.12 -19.43 33.55
N GLY A 84 18.52 -20.55 32.92
CA GLY A 84 17.65 -21.71 32.68
C GLY A 84 17.71 -22.79 33.76
N ARG A 85 18.48 -22.59 34.83
CA ARG A 85 18.50 -23.41 36.05
C ARG A 85 17.63 -22.77 37.11
#